data_AF-A0A3M1DIA7-F1
#
_entry.id   AF-A0A3M1DIA7-F1
#
_cell.length_a   1.000
_cell.length_b   1.000
_cell.length_c   1.000
_cell.angle_alpha   90.00
_cell.angle_beta   90.00
_cell.angle_gamma   90.00
#
_symmetry.space_group_name_H-M   'P 1'
#
loop_
_entity.id
_entity.type
_entity.pdbx_description
1 polymer ?
#
loop_
_entity_poly.entity_id
_entity_poly.type
_entity_poly.pdbx_seq_one_letter_code
_entity_poly.pdbx_strand_id
1 'polypeptide(L)'
;MREPRPWLKLLLLAGAAGLLPALFLEGVRFAADAPFSWAGLAARWGFATGILLAAGLTRPHPAGRTRWSWPGLLWLIPGAVAELIYGLAGSTWAAWGVTGIAWVLLLGLEPILTGVRSRPGRWVWRGMLALAAGAFPVALSQLESRFADEEFFAALEALVLAFFWLLLLGAYWLVLRRTSWYLRWDIRLDRRATGLVFLLLAFGGLNGTVWAYRHSFYPPVAPTYPGISEETPFLCGQVPPDPQTYDGRDVFYRILARVEANPRKGPPEYGMLALGTGDRHWAEAFRESLLKEVAEGRYTGPAHSVKSVQFEAALRAYYFPRVRDRFPGLFSDEEVARIKAWFAAINRRALTVEWVDLMYALAFSKWPEGPYENQENGAGLLALLEAEGLADPKLSAANRAYLARNRRGWLERFRVTDDAIVYQPEWIDNAYFQSLYTGEFPRENARRSFEWLLLQA
;
A
#
# COMPACT_ATOMS: atom_id res chain seq x y z
N MET A 1 -9.61 -55.85 -19.24
CA MET A 1 -9.78 -54.79 -18.23
C MET A 1 -10.84 -53.81 -18.75
N ARG A 2 -11.93 -53.56 -18.01
CA ARG A 2 -12.98 -52.61 -18.43
C ARG A 2 -12.44 -51.18 -18.27
N GLU A 3 -12.62 -50.32 -19.26
CA GLU A 3 -12.27 -48.90 -19.12
C GLU A 3 -13.04 -48.29 -17.93
N PRO A 4 -12.38 -47.48 -17.07
CA PRO A 4 -13.05 -46.82 -15.97
C PRO A 4 -14.14 -45.89 -16.50
N ARG A 5 -15.26 -45.81 -15.77
CA ARG A 5 -16.38 -44.92 -16.13
C ARG A 5 -15.87 -43.48 -16.32
N PRO A 6 -16.36 -42.71 -17.31
CA PRO A 6 -15.85 -41.37 -17.62
C PRO A 6 -15.77 -40.41 -16.43
N TRP A 7 -16.72 -40.49 -15.50
CA TRP A 7 -16.74 -39.69 -14.27
C TRP A 7 -15.62 -40.06 -13.29
N LEU A 8 -15.25 -41.34 -13.18
CA LEU A 8 -14.16 -41.80 -12.33
C LEU A 8 -12.82 -41.32 -12.88
N LYS A 9 -12.67 -41.33 -14.20
CA LYS A 9 -11.49 -40.78 -14.87
C LYS A 9 -11.36 -39.28 -14.63
N LEU A 10 -12.47 -38.53 -14.70
CA LEU A 10 -12.49 -37.10 -14.35
C LEU A 10 -12.07 -36.87 -12.90
N LEU A 11 -12.61 -37.66 -11.96
CA LEU A 11 -12.27 -37.58 -10.54
C LEU A 11 -10.77 -37.77 -10.27
N LEU A 12 -10.20 -38.85 -10.80
CA LEU A 12 -8.78 -39.18 -10.61
C LEU A 12 -7.86 -38.13 -11.24
N LEU A 13 -8.19 -37.65 -12.44
CA LEU A 13 -7.39 -36.65 -13.13
C LEU A 13 -7.47 -35.28 -12.45
N ALA A 14 -8.65 -34.85 -12.00
CA ALA A 14 -8.80 -33.60 -11.28
C ALA A 14 -8.06 -33.65 -9.93
N GLY A 15 -8.15 -34.78 -9.21
CA GLY A 15 -7.41 -34.99 -7.97
C GLY A 15 -5.89 -34.91 -8.18
N ALA A 16 -5.36 -35.64 -9.18
CA ALA A 16 -3.94 -35.60 -9.49
C ALA A 16 -3.48 -34.21 -9.97
N ALA A 17 -4.24 -33.57 -10.86
CA ALA A 17 -3.88 -32.26 -11.42
C ALA A 17 -4.03 -31.10 -10.41
N GLY A 18 -4.93 -31.24 -9.43
CA GLY A 18 -5.14 -30.28 -8.35
C GLY A 18 -3.98 -30.23 -7.34
N LEU A 19 -3.10 -31.23 -7.33
CA LEU A 19 -1.95 -31.28 -6.42
C LEU A 19 -0.95 -30.15 -6.70
N LEU A 20 -0.64 -29.86 -7.96
CA LEU A 20 0.34 -28.83 -8.31
C LEU A 20 -0.09 -27.42 -7.85
N PRO A 21 -1.31 -26.94 -8.13
CA PRO A 21 -1.80 -25.69 -7.55
C PRO A 21 -1.77 -25.68 -6.01
N ALA A 22 -2.15 -26.79 -5.36
CA ALA A 22 -2.14 -26.88 -3.91
C ALA A 22 -0.73 -26.78 -3.31
N LEU A 23 0.25 -27.45 -3.93
CA LEU A 23 1.67 -27.35 -3.55
C LEU A 23 2.24 -25.96 -3.77
N PHE A 24 1.79 -25.25 -4.82
CA PHE A 24 2.15 -23.84 -5.00
C PHE A 24 1.68 -22.97 -3.82
N LEU A 25 0.42 -23.11 -3.39
CA LEU A 25 -0.08 -22.38 -2.22
C LEU A 25 0.67 -22.78 -0.93
N GLU A 26 1.09 -24.04 -0.80
CA GLU A 26 1.92 -24.47 0.32
C GLU A 26 3.31 -23.82 0.28
N GLY A 27 3.92 -23.71 -0.90
CA GLY A 27 5.19 -23.02 -1.09
C GLY A 27 5.12 -21.54 -0.72
N VAL A 28 4.02 -20.86 -1.10
CA VAL A 28 3.77 -19.48 -0.67
C VAL A 28 3.64 -19.38 0.85
N ARG A 29 2.88 -20.30 1.47
CA ARG A 29 2.74 -20.35 2.94
C ARG A 29 4.06 -20.56 3.65
N PHE A 30 4.88 -21.47 3.14
CA PHE A 30 6.22 -21.72 3.67
C PHE A 30 7.13 -20.50 3.55
N ALA A 31 7.08 -19.79 2.42
CA ALA A 31 7.85 -18.54 2.23
C ALA A 31 7.38 -17.39 3.13
N ALA A 32 6.15 -17.46 3.64
CA ALA A 32 5.57 -16.52 4.60
C ALA A 32 5.67 -17.03 6.05
N ASP A 33 6.55 -17.99 6.34
CA ASP A 33 6.79 -18.59 7.66
C ASP A 33 5.53 -19.17 8.34
N ALA A 34 4.50 -19.50 7.56
CA ALA A 34 3.29 -20.09 8.11
C ALA A 34 3.51 -21.57 8.46
N PRO A 35 2.98 -22.06 9.60
CA PRO A 35 3.17 -23.46 9.99
C PRO A 35 2.52 -24.41 8.99
N PHE A 36 3.26 -25.47 8.67
CA PHE A 36 2.77 -26.56 7.83
C PHE A 36 1.70 -27.37 8.57
N SER A 37 0.62 -27.73 7.88
CA SER A 37 -0.36 -28.67 8.40
C SER A 37 -0.92 -29.58 7.30
N TRP A 38 -0.96 -30.87 7.58
CA TRP A 38 -1.55 -31.86 6.66
C TRP A 38 -3.03 -31.57 6.38
N ALA A 39 -3.78 -31.15 7.41
CA ALA A 39 -5.17 -30.73 7.25
C ALA A 39 -5.32 -29.52 6.32
N GLY A 40 -4.44 -28.53 6.45
CA GLY A 40 -4.43 -27.35 5.57
C GLY A 40 -4.09 -27.70 4.13
N LEU A 41 -3.09 -28.56 3.91
CA LEU A 41 -2.74 -29.04 2.58
C LEU A 41 -3.89 -29.82 1.95
N ALA A 42 -4.53 -30.71 2.71
CA ALA A 42 -5.69 -31.49 2.27
C ALA A 42 -6.86 -30.57 1.90
N ALA A 43 -7.12 -29.51 2.67
CA ALA A 43 -8.16 -28.52 2.36
C ALA A 43 -7.87 -27.75 1.07
N ARG A 44 -6.64 -27.26 0.88
CA ARG A 44 -6.20 -26.57 -0.35
C ARG A 44 -6.30 -27.48 -1.58
N TRP A 45 -5.86 -28.73 -1.43
CA TRP A 45 -5.95 -29.74 -2.48
C TRP A 45 -7.41 -30.09 -2.82
N GLY A 46 -8.25 -30.28 -1.80
CA GLY A 46 -9.68 -30.52 -1.95
C GLY A 46 -10.37 -29.35 -2.66
N PHE A 47 -10.04 -28.12 -2.31
CA PHE A 47 -10.56 -26.91 -2.95
C PHE A 47 -10.16 -26.83 -4.43
N ALA A 48 -8.87 -26.94 -4.74
CA ALA A 48 -8.38 -26.94 -6.13
C ALA A 48 -9.01 -28.06 -6.96
N THR A 49 -9.09 -29.27 -6.41
CA THR A 49 -9.74 -30.42 -7.04
C THR A 49 -11.22 -30.16 -7.28
N GLY A 50 -11.94 -29.61 -6.29
CA GLY A 50 -13.37 -29.27 -6.40
C GLY A 50 -13.65 -28.28 -7.52
N ILE A 51 -12.82 -27.24 -7.67
CA ILE A 51 -12.90 -26.27 -8.76
C ILE A 51 -12.69 -26.95 -10.11
N LEU A 52 -11.65 -27.77 -10.25
CA LEU A 52 -11.36 -28.49 -11.50
C LEU A 52 -12.49 -29.43 -11.89
N LEU A 53 -13.10 -30.12 -10.92
CA LEU A 53 -14.27 -30.96 -11.14
C LEU A 53 -15.46 -30.14 -11.61
N ALA A 54 -15.83 -29.09 -10.88
CA ALA A 54 -16.96 -28.21 -11.21
C ALA A 54 -16.80 -27.57 -12.60
N ALA A 55 -15.62 -27.04 -12.92
CA ALA A 55 -15.30 -26.45 -14.22
C ALA A 55 -15.27 -27.51 -15.35
N GLY A 56 -14.80 -28.73 -15.07
CA GLY A 56 -14.79 -29.84 -16.02
C GLY A 56 -16.20 -30.30 -16.39
N LEU A 57 -17.06 -30.45 -15.37
CA LEU A 57 -18.47 -30.83 -15.49
C LEU A 57 -19.29 -29.84 -16.34
N THR A 58 -19.01 -28.55 -16.13
CA THR A 58 -19.79 -27.45 -16.70
C THR A 58 -19.05 -26.72 -17.83
N ARG A 59 -18.07 -27.39 -18.46
CA ARG A 59 -17.26 -26.81 -19.53
C ARG A 59 -18.14 -26.31 -20.68
N PRO A 60 -17.84 -25.15 -21.27
CA PRO A 60 -18.56 -24.68 -22.43
C PRO A 60 -18.14 -25.47 -23.68
N HIS A 61 -19.06 -25.56 -24.64
CA HIS A 61 -18.82 -26.22 -25.91
C HIS A 61 -19.35 -25.39 -27.08
N PRO A 62 -18.66 -25.43 -28.24
CA PRO A 62 -19.05 -24.63 -29.40
C PRO A 62 -20.42 -25.09 -29.92
N ALA A 63 -21.33 -24.14 -30.08
CA ALA A 63 -22.66 -24.33 -30.68
C ALA A 63 -22.79 -23.61 -32.04
N GLY A 64 -21.68 -23.04 -32.55
CA GLY A 64 -21.59 -22.31 -33.80
C GLY A 64 -20.27 -21.54 -33.90
N ARG A 65 -20.12 -20.68 -34.91
CA ARG A 65 -18.87 -19.92 -35.15
C ARG A 65 -18.56 -18.89 -34.06
N THR A 66 -19.59 -18.26 -33.49
CA THR A 66 -19.45 -17.28 -32.39
C THR A 66 -20.22 -17.66 -31.13
N ARG A 67 -21.03 -18.72 -31.20
CA ARG A 67 -21.94 -19.12 -30.13
C ARG A 67 -21.40 -20.32 -29.36
N TRP A 68 -21.51 -20.26 -28.05
CA TRP A 68 -21.08 -21.29 -27.11
C TRP A 68 -22.24 -21.67 -26.22
N SER A 69 -22.40 -22.95 -25.94
CA SER A 69 -23.34 -23.45 -24.94
C SER A 69 -22.58 -23.64 -23.63
N TRP A 70 -23.03 -23.01 -22.54
CA TRP A 70 -22.31 -23.02 -21.27
C TRP A 70 -23.21 -23.34 -20.07
N PRO A 71 -23.22 -24.61 -19.59
CA PRO A 71 -23.94 -24.99 -18.38
C PRO A 71 -23.38 -24.34 -17.10
N GLY A 72 -22.14 -23.81 -17.12
CA GLY A 72 -21.51 -23.24 -15.94
C GLY A 72 -22.20 -22.01 -15.37
N LEU A 73 -23.06 -21.34 -16.14
CA LEU A 73 -23.87 -20.23 -15.63
C LEU A 73 -24.82 -20.62 -14.51
N LEU A 74 -25.13 -21.90 -14.35
CA LEU A 74 -25.93 -22.40 -13.22
C LEU A 74 -25.24 -22.18 -11.88
N TRP A 75 -23.90 -22.07 -11.87
CA TRP A 75 -23.14 -21.76 -10.66
C TRP A 75 -23.43 -20.35 -10.12
N LEU A 76 -24.05 -19.46 -10.91
CA LEU A 76 -24.49 -18.15 -10.41
C LEU A 76 -25.52 -18.26 -9.27
N ILE A 77 -26.38 -19.29 -9.28
CA ILE A 77 -27.38 -19.51 -8.22
C ILE A 77 -26.72 -19.85 -6.88
N PRO A 78 -25.91 -20.92 -6.75
CA PRO A 78 -25.21 -21.20 -5.49
C PRO A 78 -24.17 -20.12 -5.16
N GLY A 79 -23.65 -19.39 -6.15
CA GLY A 79 -22.78 -18.23 -5.94
C GLY A 79 -23.50 -17.11 -5.21
N ALA A 80 -24.67 -16.71 -5.70
CA ALA A 80 -25.50 -15.69 -5.06
C ALA A 80 -25.99 -16.12 -3.66
N VAL A 81 -26.30 -17.41 -3.47
CA VAL A 81 -26.65 -17.95 -2.15
C VAL A 81 -25.45 -17.89 -1.19
N ALA A 82 -24.25 -18.30 -1.63
CA ALA A 82 -23.04 -18.21 -0.82
C ALA A 82 -22.67 -16.77 -0.50
N GLU A 83 -22.82 -15.84 -1.45
CA GLU A 83 -22.61 -14.40 -1.25
C GLU A 83 -23.59 -13.82 -0.23
N LEU A 84 -24.88 -14.18 -0.33
CA LEU A 84 -25.89 -13.79 0.66
C LEU A 84 -25.56 -14.33 2.06
N ILE A 85 -25.18 -15.60 2.17
CA ILE A 85 -24.79 -16.21 3.46
C ILE A 85 -23.55 -15.50 4.02
N TYR A 86 -22.55 -15.24 3.19
CA TYR A 86 -21.35 -14.52 3.61
C TYR A 86 -21.67 -13.10 4.07
N GLY A 87 -22.47 -12.34 3.30
CA GLY A 87 -22.86 -10.98 3.65
C GLY A 87 -23.72 -10.89 4.92
N LEU A 88 -24.51 -11.92 5.24
CA LEU A 88 -25.34 -11.94 6.45
C LEU A 88 -24.62 -12.47 7.69
N ALA A 89 -23.69 -13.42 7.53
CA ALA A 89 -23.12 -14.19 8.65
C ALA A 89 -21.59 -14.07 8.79
N GLY A 90 -20.88 -13.40 7.87
CA GLY A 90 -19.41 -13.32 7.86
C GLY A 90 -18.74 -14.69 7.76
N SER A 91 -19.41 -15.69 7.18
CA SER A 91 -18.98 -17.08 7.31
C SER A 91 -17.83 -17.41 6.35
N THR A 92 -16.69 -17.82 6.90
CA THR A 92 -15.47 -18.09 6.10
C THR A 92 -15.69 -19.12 4.99
N TRP A 93 -16.42 -20.21 5.26
CA TRP A 93 -16.67 -21.23 4.23
C TRP A 93 -17.50 -20.70 3.05
N ALA A 94 -18.38 -19.72 3.30
CA ALA A 94 -19.20 -19.09 2.28
C ALA A 94 -18.33 -18.21 1.38
N ALA A 95 -17.37 -17.45 1.94
CA ALA A 95 -16.37 -16.71 1.17
C ALA A 95 -15.53 -17.61 0.25
N TRP A 96 -15.10 -18.77 0.75
CA TRP A 96 -14.43 -19.80 -0.08
C TRP A 96 -15.35 -20.31 -1.19
N GLY A 97 -16.64 -20.50 -0.90
CA GLY A 97 -17.66 -20.87 -1.88
C GLY A 97 -17.79 -19.84 -3.01
N VAL A 98 -17.94 -18.56 -2.67
CA VAL A 98 -18.02 -17.44 -3.63
C VAL A 98 -16.75 -17.39 -4.49
N THR A 99 -15.57 -17.47 -3.87
CA THR A 99 -14.28 -17.45 -4.58
C THR A 99 -14.13 -18.63 -5.52
N GLY A 100 -14.46 -19.84 -5.06
CA GLY A 100 -14.39 -21.05 -5.87
C GLY A 100 -15.33 -21.01 -7.07
N ILE A 101 -16.55 -20.51 -6.88
CA ILE A 101 -17.53 -20.33 -7.95
C ILE A 101 -17.06 -19.28 -8.97
N ALA A 102 -16.54 -18.15 -8.51
CA ALA A 102 -15.96 -17.14 -9.39
C ALA A 102 -14.82 -17.74 -10.25
N TRP A 103 -13.94 -18.55 -9.66
CA TRP A 103 -12.86 -19.20 -10.39
C TRP A 103 -13.35 -20.27 -11.38
N VAL A 104 -14.40 -21.05 -11.03
CA VAL A 104 -15.07 -21.97 -11.97
C VAL A 104 -15.64 -21.22 -13.16
N LEU A 105 -16.30 -20.08 -12.93
CA LEU A 105 -16.86 -19.24 -13.98
C LEU A 105 -15.75 -18.68 -14.89
N LEU A 106 -14.66 -18.17 -14.32
CA LEU A 106 -13.52 -17.66 -15.08
C LEU A 106 -12.85 -18.75 -15.92
N LEU A 107 -12.71 -19.99 -15.39
CA LEU A 107 -12.19 -21.13 -16.15
C LEU A 107 -13.09 -21.49 -17.34
N GLY A 108 -14.41 -21.40 -17.16
CA GLY A 108 -15.37 -21.58 -18.25
C GLY A 108 -15.35 -20.42 -19.26
N LEU A 109 -15.10 -19.18 -18.84
CA LEU A 109 -14.98 -18.05 -19.77
C LEU A 109 -13.77 -18.15 -20.70
N GLU A 110 -12.67 -18.75 -20.25
CA GLU A 110 -11.42 -18.84 -21.03
C GLU A 110 -11.59 -19.43 -22.43
N PRO A 111 -12.18 -20.63 -22.64
CA PRO A 111 -12.34 -21.19 -23.98
C PRO A 111 -13.30 -20.36 -24.86
N ILE A 112 -14.32 -19.72 -24.27
CA ILE A 112 -15.25 -18.84 -25.00
C ILE A 112 -14.50 -17.63 -25.57
N LEU A 113 -13.69 -16.96 -24.75
CA LEU A 113 -12.97 -15.75 -25.11
C LEU A 113 -11.76 -16.01 -26.02
N THR A 114 -11.15 -17.19 -25.93
CA THR A 114 -9.90 -17.54 -26.63
C THR A 114 -10.09 -18.37 -27.90
N GLY A 115 -11.22 -19.06 -28.09
CA GLY A 115 -11.40 -20.14 -29.07
C GLY A 115 -11.20 -19.82 -30.57
N VAL A 116 -11.14 -18.55 -30.98
CA VAL A 116 -10.86 -18.14 -32.38
C VAL A 116 -10.01 -16.87 -32.44
N ARG A 117 -9.00 -16.75 -31.56
CA ARG A 117 -8.08 -15.60 -31.54
C ARG A 117 -6.65 -16.00 -31.91
N SER A 118 -5.88 -15.01 -32.37
CA SER A 118 -4.44 -15.11 -32.56
C SER A 118 -3.74 -15.54 -31.26
N ARG A 119 -2.54 -16.13 -31.35
CA ARG A 119 -1.75 -16.51 -30.17
C ARG A 119 -1.58 -15.34 -29.17
N PRO A 120 -1.21 -14.10 -29.59
CA PRO A 120 -1.14 -12.96 -28.68
C PRO A 120 -2.48 -12.64 -28.01
N GLY A 121 -3.57 -12.61 -28.79
CA GLY A 121 -4.89 -12.28 -28.26
C GLY A 121 -5.42 -13.28 -27.23
N ARG A 122 -4.95 -14.54 -27.27
CA ARG A 122 -5.27 -15.54 -26.23
C ARG A 122 -4.53 -15.26 -24.94
N TRP A 123 -3.26 -14.89 -25.01
CA TRP A 123 -2.47 -14.55 -23.81
C TRP A 123 -2.97 -13.27 -23.14
N VAL A 124 -3.40 -12.27 -23.91
CA VAL A 124 -4.03 -11.06 -23.34
C VAL A 124 -5.27 -11.43 -22.51
N TRP A 125 -6.19 -12.23 -23.06
CA TRP A 125 -7.37 -12.65 -22.30
C TRP A 125 -7.05 -13.50 -21.08
N ARG A 126 -6.08 -14.41 -21.18
CA ARG A 126 -5.65 -15.22 -20.04
C ARG A 126 -5.05 -14.35 -18.94
N GLY A 127 -4.26 -13.35 -19.30
CA GLY A 127 -3.75 -12.35 -18.37
C GLY A 127 -4.88 -11.58 -17.69
N MET A 128 -5.87 -11.09 -18.45
CA MET A 128 -7.02 -10.38 -17.89
C MET A 128 -7.88 -11.26 -16.96
N LEU A 129 -8.14 -12.51 -17.34
CA LEU A 129 -8.88 -13.47 -16.51
C LEU A 129 -8.10 -13.83 -15.24
N ALA A 130 -6.79 -14.01 -15.33
CA ALA A 130 -5.93 -14.27 -14.18
C ALA A 130 -5.90 -13.07 -13.22
N LEU A 131 -5.74 -11.86 -13.74
CA LEU A 131 -5.80 -10.64 -12.93
C LEU A 131 -7.16 -10.49 -12.24
N ALA A 132 -8.27 -10.77 -12.94
CA ALA A 132 -9.60 -10.77 -12.33
C ALA A 132 -9.73 -11.86 -11.25
N ALA A 133 -9.20 -13.06 -11.50
CA ALA A 133 -9.23 -14.16 -10.53
C ALA A 133 -8.43 -13.86 -9.26
N GLY A 134 -7.30 -13.17 -9.40
CA GLY A 134 -6.46 -12.76 -8.28
C GLY A 134 -6.99 -11.54 -7.53
N ALA A 135 -7.42 -10.50 -8.27
CA ALA A 135 -7.92 -9.26 -7.68
C ALA A 135 -9.27 -9.44 -6.98
N PHE A 136 -10.15 -10.33 -7.45
CA PHE A 136 -11.47 -10.53 -6.84
C PHE A 136 -11.44 -10.91 -5.35
N PRO A 137 -10.77 -12.00 -4.92
CA PRO A 137 -10.73 -12.38 -3.50
C PRO A 137 -9.97 -11.36 -2.65
N VAL A 138 -8.92 -10.73 -3.20
CA VAL A 138 -8.20 -9.66 -2.49
C VAL A 138 -9.09 -8.45 -2.30
N ALA A 139 -9.79 -7.99 -3.33
CA ALA A 139 -10.72 -6.87 -3.21
C ALA A 139 -11.84 -7.17 -2.20
N LEU A 140 -12.36 -8.41 -2.16
CA LEU A 140 -13.33 -8.81 -1.15
C LEU A 140 -12.75 -8.73 0.27
N SER A 141 -11.54 -9.24 0.47
CA SER A 141 -10.82 -9.16 1.76
C SER A 141 -10.55 -7.72 2.17
N GLN A 142 -10.10 -6.88 1.23
CA GLN A 142 -9.84 -5.46 1.47
C GLN A 142 -11.12 -4.69 1.80
N LEU A 143 -12.25 -5.00 1.15
CA LEU A 143 -13.54 -4.42 1.49
C LEU A 143 -13.99 -4.83 2.90
N GLU A 144 -13.79 -6.09 3.29
CA GLU A 144 -14.10 -6.60 4.63
C GLU A 144 -13.21 -5.95 5.71
N SER A 145 -11.91 -5.85 5.45
CA SER A 145 -10.93 -5.24 6.36
C SER A 145 -10.96 -3.71 6.34
N ARG A 146 -11.81 -3.09 5.51
CA ARG A 146 -11.87 -1.64 5.27
C ARG A 146 -10.52 -1.07 4.83
N PHE A 147 -9.77 -1.85 4.04
CA PHE A 147 -8.46 -1.51 3.51
C PHE A 147 -7.43 -1.25 4.62
N ALA A 148 -7.48 -2.06 5.68
CA ALA A 148 -6.54 -1.97 6.79
C ALA A 148 -5.15 -2.54 6.46
N ASP A 149 -5.02 -3.34 5.40
CA ASP A 149 -3.73 -3.89 4.98
C ASP A 149 -2.97 -2.92 4.07
N GLU A 150 -1.63 -2.99 4.08
CA GLU A 150 -0.83 -2.16 3.17
C GLU A 150 -1.08 -2.55 1.70
N GLU A 151 -1.21 -1.55 0.84
CA GLU A 151 -1.60 -1.73 -0.56
C GLU A 151 -0.59 -2.59 -1.35
N PHE A 152 0.68 -2.55 -0.94
CA PHE A 152 1.74 -3.37 -1.53
C PHE A 152 1.49 -4.86 -1.31
N PHE A 153 1.11 -5.27 -0.10
CA PHE A 153 0.83 -6.67 0.20
C PHE A 153 -0.43 -7.15 -0.52
N ALA A 154 -1.48 -6.33 -0.55
CA ALA A 154 -2.69 -6.63 -1.32
C ALA A 154 -2.39 -6.85 -2.82
N ALA A 155 -1.55 -5.99 -3.42
CA ALA A 155 -1.11 -6.17 -4.81
C ALA A 155 -0.32 -7.47 -5.02
N LEU A 156 0.58 -7.81 -4.09
CA LEU A 156 1.36 -9.05 -4.14
C LEU A 156 0.46 -10.29 -4.03
N GLU A 157 -0.50 -10.28 -3.10
CA GLU A 157 -1.50 -11.34 -2.94
C GLU A 157 -2.32 -11.54 -4.21
N ALA A 158 -2.76 -10.46 -4.85
CA ALA A 158 -3.52 -10.53 -6.10
C ALA A 158 -2.69 -11.18 -7.21
N LEU A 159 -1.39 -10.87 -7.31
CA LEU A 159 -0.48 -11.48 -8.27
C LEU A 159 -0.25 -12.98 -7.98
N VAL A 160 -0.07 -13.34 -6.71
CA VAL A 160 0.08 -14.75 -6.29
C VAL A 160 -1.17 -15.55 -6.65
N LEU A 161 -2.36 -15.02 -6.37
CA LEU A 161 -3.62 -15.68 -6.69
C LEU A 161 -3.91 -15.71 -8.19
N ALA A 162 -3.50 -14.69 -8.94
CA ALA A 162 -3.54 -14.71 -10.40
C ALA A 162 -2.67 -15.83 -10.99
N PHE A 163 -1.45 -16.01 -10.45
CA PHE A 163 -0.57 -17.10 -10.86
C PHE A 163 -1.13 -18.47 -10.46
N PHE A 164 -1.68 -18.61 -9.25
CA PHE A 164 -2.38 -19.81 -8.83
C PHE A 164 -3.53 -20.17 -9.78
N TRP A 165 -4.33 -19.19 -10.21
CA TRP A 165 -5.40 -19.41 -11.18
C TRP A 165 -4.87 -19.85 -12.56
N LEU A 166 -3.70 -19.36 -13.00
CA LEU A 166 -3.04 -19.85 -14.22
C LEU A 166 -2.59 -21.32 -14.09
N LEU A 167 -2.13 -21.74 -12.91
CA LEU A 167 -1.84 -23.15 -12.63
C LEU A 167 -3.12 -24.00 -12.69
N LEU A 168 -4.22 -23.52 -12.11
CA LEU A 168 -5.53 -24.16 -12.26
C LEU A 168 -5.97 -24.24 -13.72
N LEU A 169 -5.75 -23.20 -14.52
CA LEU A 169 -6.06 -23.21 -15.96
C LEU A 169 -5.24 -24.28 -16.70
N GLY A 170 -3.94 -24.41 -16.39
CA GLY A 170 -3.08 -25.47 -16.92
C GLY A 170 -3.60 -26.87 -16.56
N ALA A 171 -3.92 -27.09 -15.28
CA ALA A 171 -4.51 -28.32 -14.78
C ALA A 171 -5.88 -28.62 -15.42
N TYR A 172 -6.72 -27.61 -15.58
CA TYR A 172 -8.01 -27.70 -16.25
C TYR A 172 -7.87 -28.17 -17.70
N TRP A 173 -6.96 -27.58 -18.47
CA TRP A 173 -6.70 -28.01 -19.84
C TRP A 173 -6.16 -29.45 -19.92
N LEU A 174 -5.36 -29.89 -18.95
CA LEU A 174 -4.89 -31.28 -18.85
C LEU A 174 -6.06 -32.25 -18.63
N VAL A 175 -6.96 -31.91 -17.69
CA VAL A 175 -8.17 -32.69 -17.39
C VAL A 175 -9.09 -32.76 -18.62
N LEU A 176 -9.34 -31.62 -19.28
CA LEU A 176 -10.21 -31.54 -20.46
C LEU A 176 -9.71 -32.39 -21.62
N ARG A 177 -8.41 -32.37 -21.92
CA ARG A 177 -7.82 -33.15 -23.02
C ARG A 177 -8.01 -34.66 -22.87
N ARG A 178 -8.25 -35.14 -21.66
CA ARG A 178 -8.31 -36.58 -21.33
C ARG A 178 -9.73 -37.05 -21.02
N THR A 179 -10.73 -36.16 -21.03
CA THR A 179 -12.12 -36.46 -20.65
C THR A 179 -13.11 -35.98 -21.72
N SER A 180 -14.09 -36.83 -22.05
CA SER A 180 -15.12 -36.56 -23.06
C SER A 180 -16.49 -36.20 -22.47
N TRP A 181 -16.65 -36.29 -21.15
CA TRP A 181 -17.92 -36.09 -20.47
C TRP A 181 -18.20 -34.62 -20.14
N TYR A 182 -19.47 -34.20 -20.24
CA TYR A 182 -19.96 -32.87 -19.91
C TYR A 182 -21.49 -32.87 -19.76
N LEU A 183 -22.03 -31.92 -19.00
CA LEU A 183 -23.46 -31.66 -18.93
C LEU A 183 -23.95 -31.00 -20.22
N ARG A 184 -25.06 -31.49 -20.78
CA ARG A 184 -25.72 -30.87 -21.94
C ARG A 184 -26.84 -29.97 -21.45
N TRP A 185 -26.62 -28.66 -21.51
CA TRP A 185 -27.63 -27.65 -21.25
C TRP A 185 -27.45 -26.48 -22.22
N ASP A 186 -28.53 -26.08 -22.91
CA ASP A 186 -28.51 -25.18 -24.06
C ASP A 186 -28.59 -23.68 -23.72
N ILE A 187 -27.79 -23.18 -22.78
CA ILE A 187 -27.64 -21.72 -22.58
C ILE A 187 -26.60 -21.21 -23.58
N ARG A 188 -27.06 -20.54 -24.64
CA ARG A 188 -26.23 -20.05 -25.73
C ARG A 188 -25.73 -18.63 -25.48
N LEU A 189 -24.42 -18.45 -25.54
CA LEU A 189 -23.72 -17.19 -25.35
C LEU A 189 -22.99 -16.78 -26.63
N ASP A 190 -23.12 -15.53 -27.04
CA ASP A 190 -22.30 -14.97 -28.10
C ASP A 190 -20.96 -14.48 -27.52
N ARG A 191 -19.85 -14.91 -28.11
CA ARG A 191 -18.50 -14.58 -27.66
C ARG A 191 -18.24 -13.08 -27.54
N ARG A 192 -18.72 -12.26 -28.47
CA ARG A 192 -18.46 -10.80 -28.45
C ARG A 192 -19.23 -10.17 -27.30
N ALA A 193 -20.49 -10.54 -27.15
CA ALA A 193 -21.32 -10.09 -26.03
C ALA A 193 -20.71 -10.53 -24.69
N THR A 194 -20.29 -11.79 -24.54
CA THR A 194 -19.63 -12.28 -23.33
C THR A 194 -18.34 -11.52 -23.01
N GLY A 195 -17.51 -11.26 -24.02
CA GLY A 195 -16.29 -10.48 -23.85
C GLY A 195 -16.58 -9.04 -23.39
N LEU A 196 -17.59 -8.38 -23.98
CA LEU A 196 -18.00 -7.04 -23.59
C LEU A 196 -18.55 -7.03 -22.14
N VAL A 197 -19.43 -7.97 -21.80
CA VAL A 197 -19.99 -8.10 -20.44
C VAL A 197 -18.88 -8.32 -19.42
N PHE A 198 -17.91 -9.19 -19.70
CA PHE A 198 -16.76 -9.39 -18.82
C PHE A 198 -15.96 -8.09 -18.63
N LEU A 199 -15.68 -7.34 -19.70
CA LEU A 199 -14.95 -6.07 -19.60
C LEU A 199 -15.72 -5.03 -18.77
N LEU A 200 -17.04 -4.93 -18.97
CA LEU A 200 -17.89 -4.03 -18.19
C LEU A 200 -17.92 -4.41 -16.71
N LEU A 201 -18.03 -5.70 -16.39
CA LEU A 201 -18.01 -6.18 -15.01
C LEU A 201 -16.63 -5.99 -14.36
N ALA A 202 -15.54 -6.30 -15.06
CA ALA A 202 -14.19 -6.11 -14.55
C ALA A 202 -13.89 -4.62 -14.31
N PHE A 203 -14.27 -3.75 -15.25
CA PHE A 203 -14.11 -2.31 -15.10
C PHE A 203 -15.02 -1.76 -13.98
N GLY A 204 -16.29 -2.16 -13.94
CA GLY A 204 -17.23 -1.76 -12.90
C GLY A 204 -16.77 -2.20 -11.50
N GLY A 205 -16.30 -3.44 -11.37
CA GLY A 205 -15.72 -3.97 -10.14
C GLY A 205 -14.49 -3.18 -9.69
N LEU A 206 -13.54 -2.92 -10.61
CA LEU A 206 -12.36 -2.10 -10.31
C LEU A 206 -12.75 -0.69 -9.84
N ASN A 207 -13.68 -0.03 -10.53
CA ASN A 207 -14.15 1.30 -10.13
C ASN A 207 -14.89 1.25 -8.79
N GLY A 208 -15.66 0.19 -8.52
CA GLY A 208 -16.31 -0.04 -7.23
C GLY A 208 -15.31 -0.20 -6.09
N THR A 209 -14.26 -1.00 -6.28
CA THR A 209 -13.17 -1.16 -5.29
C THR A 209 -12.42 0.15 -5.07
N VAL A 210 -12.07 0.88 -6.14
CA VAL A 210 -11.40 2.20 -6.03
C VAL A 210 -12.28 3.22 -5.33
N TRP A 211 -13.58 3.24 -5.64
CA TRP A 211 -14.54 4.10 -4.97
C TRP A 211 -14.63 3.75 -3.48
N ALA A 212 -14.75 2.47 -3.12
CA ALA A 212 -14.81 2.02 -1.73
C ALA A 212 -13.53 2.35 -0.96
N TYR A 213 -12.36 2.14 -1.56
CA TYR A 213 -11.05 2.51 -1.00
C TYR A 213 -10.97 4.01 -0.69
N ARG A 214 -11.40 4.87 -1.62
CA ARG A 214 -11.40 6.32 -1.38
C ARG A 214 -12.34 6.75 -0.25
N HIS A 215 -13.41 5.99 -0.01
CA HIS A 215 -14.38 6.28 1.06
C HIS A 215 -14.09 5.54 2.36
N SER A 216 -13.06 4.68 2.42
CA SER A 216 -12.70 3.96 3.65
C SER A 216 -11.86 4.81 4.61
N PHE A 217 -11.01 5.72 4.09
CA PHE A 217 -10.14 6.57 4.92
C PHE A 217 -10.92 7.61 5.73
N TYR A 218 -11.92 8.25 5.11
CA TYR A 218 -12.68 9.33 5.73
C TYR A 218 -14.19 9.09 5.49
N PRO A 219 -14.84 8.23 6.27
CA PRO A 219 -16.27 8.01 6.12
C PRO A 219 -17.01 9.34 6.36
N PRO A 220 -18.05 9.66 5.56
CA PRO A 220 -18.77 10.93 5.68
C PRO A 220 -19.51 11.07 7.02
N VAL A 221 -19.71 9.96 7.73
CA VAL A 221 -20.29 9.90 9.07
C VAL A 221 -19.34 9.10 9.94
N ALA A 222 -18.91 9.68 11.05
CA ALA A 222 -18.08 8.98 12.03
C ALA A 222 -18.84 7.76 12.57
N PRO A 223 -18.20 6.57 12.67
CA PRO A 223 -18.86 5.42 13.29
C PRO A 223 -19.24 5.75 14.73
N THR A 224 -20.47 5.40 15.12
CA THR A 224 -20.92 5.56 16.51
C THR A 224 -20.34 4.44 17.36
N TYR A 225 -19.51 4.81 18.34
CA TYR A 225 -19.06 3.88 19.38
C TYR A 225 -19.81 4.19 20.66
N PRO A 226 -20.15 3.18 21.50
CA PRO A 226 -20.79 3.42 22.78
C PRO A 226 -19.98 4.42 23.62
N GLY A 227 -20.60 5.55 23.99
CA GLY A 227 -19.96 6.63 24.75
C GLY A 227 -19.10 7.60 23.92
N ILE A 228 -19.05 7.45 22.60
CA ILE A 228 -18.48 8.43 21.66
C ILE A 228 -19.62 9.15 20.92
N SER A 229 -19.63 10.48 20.95
CA SER A 229 -20.59 11.34 20.26
C SER A 229 -19.88 12.57 19.69
N GLU A 230 -20.57 13.42 18.91
CA GLU A 230 -19.97 14.70 18.49
C GLU A 230 -19.64 15.61 19.69
N GLU A 231 -20.42 15.52 20.77
CA GLU A 231 -20.22 16.26 22.01
C GLU A 231 -19.12 15.64 22.89
N THR A 232 -18.94 14.32 22.78
CA THR A 232 -17.92 13.53 23.48
C THR A 232 -17.16 12.64 22.49
N PRO A 233 -16.32 13.21 21.61
CA PRO A 233 -15.71 12.47 20.50
C PRO A 233 -14.65 11.46 20.94
N PHE A 234 -14.30 11.46 22.23
CA PHE A 234 -13.31 10.57 22.81
C PHE A 234 -13.86 9.94 24.09
N LEU A 235 -13.67 8.63 24.21
CA LEU A 235 -13.72 7.95 25.51
C LEU A 235 -12.38 8.23 26.21
N CYS A 236 -12.31 9.36 26.91
CA CYS A 236 -11.13 9.68 27.70
C CYS A 236 -11.02 8.67 28.85
N GLY A 237 -10.00 7.82 28.81
CA GLY A 237 -9.52 7.17 30.02
C GLY A 237 -9.04 8.25 31.01
N GLN A 238 -9.22 8.02 32.31
CA GLN A 238 -8.53 8.85 33.29
C GLN A 238 -7.09 8.35 33.38
N VAL A 239 -6.18 9.08 32.74
CA VAL A 239 -4.77 8.93 33.04
C VAL A 239 -4.56 9.67 34.36
N PRO A 240 -4.15 8.99 35.45
CA PRO A 240 -3.79 9.69 36.66
C PRO A 240 -2.69 10.69 36.28
N PRO A 241 -2.80 11.96 36.72
CA PRO A 241 -1.80 12.97 36.36
C PRO A 241 -0.42 12.41 36.72
N ASP A 242 0.52 12.47 35.77
CA ASP A 242 1.89 12.06 36.05
C ASP A 242 2.36 12.86 37.28
N PRO A 243 2.68 12.20 38.40
CA PRO A 243 3.10 12.90 39.60
C PRO A 243 4.44 13.63 39.39
N GLN A 244 5.14 13.34 38.29
CA GLN A 244 6.38 13.99 37.91
C GLN A 244 6.12 15.25 37.09
N THR A 245 6.53 16.40 37.63
CA THR A 245 6.82 17.58 36.84
C THR A 245 8.18 17.43 36.19
N TYR A 246 8.24 17.57 34.87
CA TYR A 246 9.48 17.60 34.11
C TYR A 246 9.92 19.04 33.89
N ASP A 247 11.17 19.35 34.22
CA ASP A 247 11.80 20.58 33.77
C ASP A 247 12.29 20.40 32.32
N GLY A 248 11.89 21.30 31.43
CA GLY A 248 12.20 21.18 30.00
C GLY A 248 13.70 21.23 29.70
N ARG A 249 14.48 21.94 30.52
CA ARG A 249 15.93 22.03 30.38
C ARG A 249 16.59 20.72 30.80
N ASP A 250 16.14 20.13 31.91
CA ASP A 250 16.61 18.82 32.36
C ASP A 250 16.28 17.72 31.35
N VAL A 251 15.06 17.74 30.79
CA VAL A 251 14.67 16.82 29.71
C VAL A 251 15.58 17.01 28.50
N PHE A 252 15.84 18.25 28.08
CA PHE A 252 16.73 18.53 26.96
C PHE A 252 18.15 18.00 27.20
N TYR A 253 18.73 18.22 28.39
CA TYR A 253 20.04 17.66 28.73
C TYR A 253 20.06 16.13 28.76
N ARG A 254 18.99 15.49 29.24
CA ARG A 254 18.85 14.03 29.18
C ARG A 254 18.78 13.52 27.75
N ILE A 255 18.11 14.25 26.85
CA ILE A 255 18.09 13.91 25.42
C ILE A 255 19.50 14.05 24.84
N LEU A 256 20.20 15.16 25.08
CA LEU A 256 21.57 15.34 24.60
C LEU A 256 22.50 14.22 25.08
N ALA A 257 22.44 13.83 26.35
CA ALA A 257 23.23 12.73 26.89
C ALA A 257 22.92 11.38 26.20
N ARG A 258 21.65 11.13 25.86
CA ARG A 258 21.26 9.92 25.11
C ARG A 258 21.74 9.95 23.66
N VAL A 259 21.67 11.12 23.01
CA VAL A 259 22.20 11.32 21.66
C VAL A 259 23.71 11.12 21.66
N GLU A 260 24.41 11.68 22.64
CA GLU A 260 25.85 11.49 22.84
C GLU A 260 26.23 10.02 23.07
N ALA A 261 25.42 9.27 23.84
CA ALA A 261 25.66 7.85 24.09
C ALA A 261 25.35 6.94 22.87
N ASN A 262 24.58 7.42 21.89
CA ASN A 262 24.19 6.61 20.73
C ASN A 262 25.41 6.29 19.85
N PRO A 263 25.79 5.02 19.61
CA PRO A 263 26.94 4.70 18.77
C PRO A 263 26.71 4.97 17.26
N ARG A 264 25.47 5.20 16.82
CA ARG A 264 25.08 5.38 15.41
C ARG A 264 24.64 6.81 15.10
N LYS A 265 25.43 7.81 15.50
CA LYS A 265 25.16 9.22 15.19
C LYS A 265 25.32 9.50 13.69
N GLY A 266 24.40 10.26 13.13
CA GLY A 266 24.50 10.87 11.82
C GLY A 266 24.57 12.40 11.92
N PRO A 267 24.46 13.11 10.78
CA PRO A 267 24.47 14.56 10.77
C PRO A 267 23.43 15.21 11.70
N PRO A 268 22.16 14.77 11.80
CA PRO A 268 21.21 15.40 12.71
C PRO A 268 21.64 15.33 14.18
N GLU A 269 22.15 14.18 14.63
CA GLU A 269 22.65 13.99 15.99
C GLU A 269 23.86 14.89 16.28
N TYR A 270 24.82 14.94 15.35
CA TYR A 270 25.98 15.83 15.51
C TYR A 270 25.57 17.31 15.49
N GLY A 271 24.63 17.70 14.63
CA GLY A 271 24.08 19.05 14.61
C GLY A 271 23.36 19.42 15.91
N MET A 272 22.58 18.50 16.46
CA MET A 272 21.92 18.66 17.76
C MET A 272 22.93 18.82 18.90
N LEU A 273 23.95 17.96 18.96
CA LEU A 273 25.01 18.05 19.97
C LEU A 273 25.80 19.35 19.84
N ALA A 274 26.19 19.74 18.63
CA ALA A 274 26.94 20.96 18.38
C ALA A 274 26.17 22.21 18.84
N LEU A 275 24.88 22.32 18.48
CA LEU A 275 24.04 23.45 18.87
C LEU A 275 23.66 23.43 20.36
N GLY A 276 23.36 22.24 20.91
CA GLY A 276 22.91 22.08 22.29
C GLY A 276 24.01 22.24 23.34
N THR A 277 25.25 21.84 23.00
CA THR A 277 26.41 21.95 23.91
C THR A 277 27.27 23.17 23.63
N GLY A 278 27.27 23.67 22.38
CA GLY A 278 28.21 24.70 21.94
C GLY A 278 29.64 24.18 21.72
N ASP A 279 29.87 22.87 21.80
CA ASP A 279 31.19 22.27 21.59
C ASP A 279 31.54 22.18 20.10
N ARG A 280 32.72 22.68 19.75
CA ARG A 280 33.25 22.70 18.39
C ARG A 280 33.57 21.30 17.87
N HIS A 281 33.93 20.35 18.73
CA HIS A 281 34.23 18.98 18.30
C HIS A 281 33.02 18.34 17.61
N TRP A 282 31.82 18.52 18.16
CA TRP A 282 30.59 18.04 17.53
C TRP A 282 30.28 18.76 16.22
N ALA A 283 30.61 20.04 16.12
CA ALA A 283 30.45 20.81 14.89
C ALA A 283 31.38 20.31 13.77
N GLU A 284 32.61 19.92 14.11
CA GLU A 284 33.55 19.30 13.18
C GLU A 284 33.05 17.91 12.72
N ALA A 285 32.57 17.08 13.64
CA ALA A 285 31.93 15.80 13.31
C ALA A 285 30.69 15.98 12.42
N PHE A 286 29.87 17.01 12.66
CA PHE A 286 28.76 17.39 11.80
C PHE A 286 29.23 17.72 10.39
N ARG A 287 30.25 18.59 10.25
CA ARG A 287 30.81 18.98 8.95
C ARG A 287 31.32 17.77 8.18
N GLU A 288 32.13 16.92 8.80
CA GLU A 288 32.70 15.73 8.15
C GLU A 288 31.60 14.77 7.69
N SER A 289 30.64 14.49 8.56
CA SER A 289 29.53 13.58 8.27
C SER A 289 28.63 14.13 7.13
N LEU A 290 28.30 15.42 7.17
CA LEU A 290 27.49 16.08 6.13
C LEU A 290 28.20 16.07 4.78
N LEU A 291 29.50 16.41 4.73
CA LEU A 291 30.26 16.43 3.48
C LEU A 291 30.43 15.03 2.88
N LYS A 292 30.47 13.99 3.71
CA LYS A 292 30.39 12.60 3.27
C LYS A 292 29.04 12.30 2.59
N GLU A 293 27.92 12.68 3.20
CA GLU A 293 26.59 12.50 2.57
C GLU A 293 26.46 13.27 1.24
N VAL A 294 27.04 14.48 1.17
CA VAL A 294 27.12 15.29 -0.06
C VAL A 294 27.93 14.58 -1.14
N ALA A 295 29.09 14.01 -0.79
CA ALA A 295 29.93 13.27 -1.74
C ALA A 295 29.25 11.99 -2.25
N GLU A 296 28.48 11.32 -1.40
CA GLU A 296 27.67 10.14 -1.74
C GLU A 296 26.40 10.49 -2.54
N GLY A 297 26.02 11.78 -2.62
CA GLY A 297 24.78 12.21 -3.25
C GLY A 297 23.53 11.68 -2.53
N ARG A 298 23.60 11.48 -1.21
CA ARG A 298 22.46 10.95 -0.44
C ARG A 298 21.20 11.77 -0.67
N TYR A 299 20.05 11.10 -0.68
CA TYR A 299 18.72 11.71 -0.90
C TYR A 299 18.46 12.31 -2.29
N THR A 300 19.41 12.21 -3.23
CA THR A 300 19.22 12.66 -4.62
C THR A 300 18.70 11.57 -5.56
N GLY A 301 18.76 10.31 -5.13
CA GLY A 301 18.25 9.15 -5.87
C GLY A 301 16.73 8.96 -5.76
N PRO A 302 16.19 8.00 -6.53
CA PRO A 302 14.75 7.70 -6.51
C PRO A 302 14.28 7.19 -5.15
N ALA A 303 13.03 7.46 -4.74
CA ALA A 303 12.47 7.01 -3.46
C ALA A 303 12.25 5.51 -3.35
N HIS A 304 12.20 4.81 -4.48
CA HIS A 304 11.66 3.47 -4.53
C HIS A 304 10.25 3.43 -3.90
N SER A 305 10.06 2.80 -2.75
CA SER A 305 8.75 2.58 -2.11
C SER A 305 8.37 3.56 -0.99
N VAL A 306 9.30 4.37 -0.47
CA VAL A 306 9.02 5.26 0.69
C VAL A 306 9.73 6.60 0.53
N LYS A 307 8.98 7.71 0.65
CA LYS A 307 9.51 9.08 0.54
C LYS A 307 9.82 9.77 1.89
N SER A 308 9.81 9.04 3.00
CA SER A 308 10.23 9.53 4.33
C SER A 308 11.63 10.14 4.32
N VAL A 309 12.50 9.75 3.38
CA VAL A 309 13.81 10.38 3.16
C VAL A 309 13.75 11.91 2.91
N GLN A 310 12.59 12.47 2.56
CA GLN A 310 12.39 13.93 2.49
C GLN A 310 12.49 14.57 3.90
N PHE A 311 11.99 13.90 4.94
CA PHE A 311 12.16 14.30 6.34
C PHE A 311 13.62 14.27 6.76
N GLU A 312 14.31 13.17 6.45
CA GLU A 312 15.74 13.02 6.75
C GLU A 312 16.57 14.15 6.11
N ALA A 313 16.27 14.50 4.85
CA ALA A 313 16.89 15.63 4.18
C ALA A 313 16.52 16.98 4.82
N ALA A 314 15.28 17.14 5.30
CA ALA A 314 14.81 18.34 5.99
C ALA A 314 15.63 18.59 7.26
N LEU A 315 15.95 17.56 8.04
CA LEU A 315 16.82 17.69 9.22
C LEU A 315 18.20 18.26 8.87
N ARG A 316 18.81 17.85 7.74
CA ARG A 316 20.09 18.43 7.29
C ARG A 316 19.93 19.89 6.88
N ALA A 317 18.85 20.21 6.17
CA ALA A 317 18.52 21.58 5.80
C ALA A 317 18.27 22.48 7.01
N TYR A 318 17.74 21.92 8.10
CA TYR A 318 17.54 22.61 9.37
C TYR A 318 18.86 22.89 10.10
N TYR A 319 19.70 21.86 10.30
CA TYR A 319 20.92 21.99 11.10
C TYR A 319 22.05 22.75 10.39
N PHE A 320 22.21 22.58 9.06
CA PHE A 320 23.33 23.18 8.32
C PHE A 320 23.48 24.70 8.53
N PRO A 321 22.47 25.54 8.24
CA PRO A 321 22.60 26.99 8.41
C PRO A 321 22.88 27.36 9.86
N ARG A 322 22.20 26.72 10.81
CA ARG A 322 22.36 26.99 12.26
C ARG A 322 23.76 26.66 12.77
N VAL A 323 24.31 25.50 12.38
CA VAL A 323 25.66 25.12 12.78
C VAL A 323 26.69 26.04 12.14
N ARG A 324 26.54 26.37 10.85
CA ARG A 324 27.43 27.31 10.16
C ARG A 324 27.45 28.68 10.85
N ASP A 325 26.28 29.19 11.23
CA ASP A 325 26.15 30.50 11.85
C ASP A 325 26.67 30.50 13.30
N ARG A 326 26.47 29.40 14.05
CA ARG A 326 26.98 29.23 15.42
C ARG A 326 28.51 29.07 15.47
N PHE A 327 29.10 28.47 14.45
CA PHE A 327 30.54 28.21 14.34
C PHE A 327 31.13 28.85 13.06
N PRO A 328 31.35 30.18 13.06
CA PRO A 328 31.91 30.87 11.90
C PRO A 328 33.26 30.29 11.45
N GLY A 329 33.44 30.13 10.15
CA GLY A 329 34.65 29.55 9.56
C GLY A 329 34.76 28.02 9.67
N LEU A 330 33.72 27.32 10.15
CA LEU A 330 33.68 25.86 10.16
C LEU A 330 33.68 25.29 8.73
N PHE A 331 32.93 25.90 7.81
CA PHE A 331 32.82 25.49 6.42
C PHE A 331 33.56 26.48 5.51
N SER A 332 34.24 25.98 4.48
CA SER A 332 34.79 26.81 3.41
C SER A 332 33.71 27.23 2.40
N ASP A 333 33.96 28.29 1.63
CA ASP A 333 33.02 28.73 0.59
C ASP A 333 32.77 27.65 -0.48
N GLU A 334 33.80 26.87 -0.80
CA GLU A 334 33.68 25.74 -1.73
C GLU A 334 32.78 24.63 -1.16
N GLU A 335 32.93 24.31 0.13
CA GLU A 335 32.07 23.34 0.82
C GLU A 335 30.62 23.83 0.85
N VAL A 336 30.40 25.11 1.17
CA VAL A 336 29.07 25.72 1.16
C VAL A 336 28.45 25.64 -0.24
N ALA A 337 29.21 25.91 -1.30
CA ALA A 337 28.73 25.80 -2.67
C ALA A 337 28.33 24.35 -3.03
N ARG A 338 29.14 23.36 -2.61
CA ARG A 338 28.84 21.93 -2.81
C ARG A 338 27.59 21.49 -2.04
N ILE A 339 27.45 21.92 -0.78
CA ILE A 339 26.27 21.62 0.05
C ILE A 339 25.01 22.24 -0.57
N LYS A 340 25.07 23.48 -1.05
CA LYS A 340 23.95 24.13 -1.76
C LYS A 340 23.59 23.41 -3.06
N ALA A 341 24.57 22.99 -3.85
CA ALA A 341 24.31 22.23 -5.07
C ALA A 341 23.65 20.87 -4.78
N TRP A 342 24.03 20.22 -3.67
CA TRP A 342 23.42 18.99 -3.18
C TRP A 342 21.97 19.21 -2.74
N PHE A 343 21.67 20.24 -1.94
CA PHE A 343 20.28 20.58 -1.59
C PHE A 343 19.42 20.94 -2.80
N ALA A 344 19.98 21.62 -3.81
CA ALA A 344 19.28 21.86 -5.07
C ALA A 344 18.96 20.55 -5.80
N ALA A 345 19.84 19.54 -5.75
CA ALA A 345 19.57 18.21 -6.30
C ALA A 345 18.46 17.48 -5.53
N ILE A 346 18.47 17.57 -4.19
CA ILE A 346 17.39 17.06 -3.34
C ILE A 346 16.07 17.75 -3.69
N ASN A 347 16.06 19.07 -3.89
CA ASN A 347 14.88 19.82 -4.29
C ASN A 347 14.31 19.32 -5.61
N ARG A 348 15.16 19.15 -6.64
CA ARG A 348 14.75 18.60 -7.93
C ARG A 348 14.10 17.23 -7.77
N ARG A 349 14.70 16.36 -6.96
CA ARG A 349 14.16 15.03 -6.66
C ARG A 349 12.83 15.11 -5.90
N ALA A 350 12.68 16.00 -4.94
CA ALA A 350 11.45 16.16 -4.16
C ALA A 350 10.24 16.57 -5.02
N LEU A 351 10.47 17.30 -6.11
CA LEU A 351 9.44 17.67 -7.09
C LEU A 351 9.29 16.69 -8.27
N THR A 352 10.00 15.56 -8.24
CA THR A 352 9.84 14.51 -9.24
C THR A 352 8.73 13.55 -8.83
N VAL A 353 7.76 13.35 -9.74
CA VAL A 353 6.72 12.33 -9.60
C VAL A 353 7.33 10.94 -9.84
N GLU A 354 7.13 10.07 -8.88
CA GLU A 354 7.54 8.67 -8.87
C GLU A 354 6.33 7.76 -8.73
N TRP A 355 6.50 6.45 -8.96
CA TRP A 355 5.38 5.50 -8.95
C TRP A 355 4.64 5.46 -7.61
N VAL A 356 5.35 5.67 -6.50
CA VAL A 356 4.77 5.73 -5.16
C VAL A 356 3.79 6.91 -5.02
N ASP A 357 4.03 8.04 -5.71
CA ASP A 357 3.10 9.16 -5.69
C ASP A 357 1.80 8.83 -6.42
N LEU A 358 1.82 7.93 -7.41
CA LEU A 358 0.60 7.48 -8.07
C LEU A 358 -0.29 6.67 -7.12
N MET A 359 0.32 5.90 -6.22
CA MET A 359 -0.42 5.17 -5.18
C MET A 359 -1.05 6.14 -4.18
N TYR A 360 -0.26 7.08 -3.64
CA TYR A 360 -0.78 8.09 -2.72
C TYR A 360 -1.78 9.04 -3.39
N ALA A 361 -1.61 9.36 -4.67
CA ALA A 361 -2.57 10.11 -5.46
C ALA A 361 -3.94 9.42 -5.53
N LEU A 362 -3.95 8.08 -5.62
CA LEU A 362 -5.19 7.29 -5.60
C LEU A 362 -5.88 7.41 -4.24
N ALA A 363 -5.13 7.24 -3.15
CA ALA A 363 -5.61 7.33 -1.76
C ALA A 363 -6.16 8.72 -1.44
N PHE A 364 -5.38 9.76 -1.73
CA PHE A 364 -5.74 11.15 -1.44
C PHE A 364 -6.63 11.81 -2.51
N SER A 365 -7.03 11.08 -3.55
CA SER A 365 -7.83 11.59 -4.67
C SER A 365 -7.29 12.89 -5.28
N LYS A 366 -5.96 12.96 -5.46
CA LYS A 366 -5.26 14.15 -5.98
C LYS A 366 -4.29 13.79 -7.11
N TRP A 367 -3.83 14.79 -7.84
CA TRP A 367 -2.72 14.59 -8.79
C TRP A 367 -1.40 14.44 -8.04
N PRO A 368 -0.50 13.53 -8.46
CA PRO A 368 0.82 13.42 -7.86
C PRO A 368 1.67 14.65 -8.22
N GLU A 369 2.26 15.31 -7.22
CA GLU A 369 3.10 16.50 -7.43
C GLU A 369 4.57 16.28 -7.06
N GLY A 370 4.90 15.16 -6.39
CA GLY A 370 6.27 14.80 -5.96
C GLY A 370 6.53 14.94 -4.44
N PRO A 371 6.17 16.06 -3.79
CA PRO A 371 6.37 16.20 -2.34
C PRO A 371 5.60 15.14 -1.57
N TYR A 372 6.25 14.57 -0.55
CA TYR A 372 5.64 13.52 0.24
C TYR A 372 4.68 14.09 1.26
N GLU A 373 3.45 13.61 1.21
CA GLU A 373 2.33 14.25 1.89
C GLU A 373 2.04 13.65 3.26
N ASN A 374 2.50 12.42 3.49
CA ASN A 374 2.44 11.81 4.80
C ASN A 374 3.43 12.50 5.75
N GLN A 375 3.01 12.73 7.00
CA GLN A 375 3.71 13.54 8.00
C GLN A 375 4.10 14.95 7.54
N GLU A 376 3.58 15.42 6.40
CA GLU A 376 3.97 16.68 5.75
C GLU A 376 5.46 16.79 5.42
N ASN A 377 6.15 15.66 5.26
CA ASN A 377 7.60 15.57 5.02
C ASN A 377 8.06 16.42 3.83
N GLY A 378 7.30 16.43 2.74
CA GLY A 378 7.59 17.26 1.57
C GLY A 378 7.37 18.74 1.82
N ALA A 379 6.31 19.12 2.53
CA ALA A 379 6.08 20.52 2.87
C ALA A 379 7.15 21.05 3.83
N GLY A 380 7.55 20.26 4.85
CA GLY A 380 8.63 20.60 5.77
C GLY A 380 9.98 20.78 5.08
N LEU A 381 10.36 19.85 4.19
CA LEU A 381 11.58 19.98 3.39
C LEU A 381 11.55 21.24 2.52
N LEU A 382 10.49 21.44 1.72
CA LEU A 382 10.40 22.60 0.82
C LEU A 382 10.40 23.93 1.59
N ALA A 383 9.74 23.97 2.75
CA ALA A 383 9.74 25.15 3.62
C ALA A 383 11.16 25.53 4.07
N LEU A 384 11.96 24.57 4.56
CA LEU A 384 13.35 24.83 4.95
C LEU A 384 14.21 25.23 3.77
N LEU A 385 14.06 24.57 2.62
CA LEU A 385 14.83 24.90 1.42
C LEU A 385 14.61 26.35 0.97
N GLU A 386 13.35 26.83 1.02
CA GLU A 386 13.03 28.23 0.71
C GLU A 386 13.48 29.19 1.80
N ALA A 387 13.21 28.89 3.07
CA ALA A 387 13.53 29.77 4.21
C ALA A 387 15.04 30.02 4.36
N GLU A 388 15.85 28.99 4.11
CA GLU A 388 17.30 29.02 4.34
C GLU A 388 18.10 29.33 3.06
N GLY A 389 17.44 29.59 1.94
CA GLY A 389 18.08 29.87 0.64
C GLY A 389 18.89 28.68 0.10
N LEU A 390 18.40 27.46 0.33
CA LEU A 390 19.00 26.19 -0.10
C LEU A 390 18.29 25.56 -1.31
N ALA A 391 17.12 26.08 -1.68
CA ALA A 391 16.34 25.63 -2.82
C ALA A 391 17.09 25.77 -4.16
N ASP A 392 16.72 24.95 -5.14
CA ASP A 392 17.12 25.19 -6.53
C ASP A 392 16.43 26.47 -7.03
N PRO A 393 17.18 27.51 -7.47
CA PRO A 393 16.58 28.76 -7.94
C PRO A 393 15.57 28.57 -9.06
N LYS A 394 15.72 27.53 -9.90
CA LYS A 394 14.79 27.22 -11.00
C LYS A 394 13.45 26.66 -10.50
N LEU A 395 13.43 26.10 -9.29
CA LEU A 395 12.26 25.45 -8.70
C LEU A 395 11.61 26.26 -7.59
N SER A 396 12.22 27.36 -7.13
CA SER A 396 11.67 28.17 -6.04
C SER A 396 10.24 28.66 -6.31
N ALA A 397 9.90 29.02 -7.55
CA ALA A 397 8.52 29.36 -7.90
C ALA A 397 7.54 28.18 -7.68
N ALA A 398 7.94 26.96 -8.05
CA ALA A 398 7.13 25.76 -7.87
C ALA A 398 7.02 25.38 -6.39
N ASN A 399 8.12 25.45 -5.63
CA ASN A 399 8.14 25.20 -4.19
C ASN A 399 7.15 26.13 -3.47
N ARG A 400 7.24 27.44 -3.72
CA ARG A 400 6.36 28.43 -3.10
C ARG A 400 4.91 28.27 -3.52
N ALA A 401 4.65 27.93 -4.78
CA ALA A 401 3.30 27.63 -5.25
C ALA A 401 2.71 26.41 -4.54
N TYR A 402 3.50 25.35 -4.31
CA TYR A 402 3.09 24.18 -3.55
C TYR A 402 2.78 24.53 -2.09
N LEU A 403 3.70 25.23 -1.42
CA LEU A 403 3.54 25.66 -0.02
C LEU A 403 2.34 26.59 0.17
N ALA A 404 2.05 27.47 -0.79
CA ALA A 404 0.90 28.36 -0.75
C ALA A 404 -0.44 27.62 -0.90
N ARG A 405 -0.50 26.52 -1.68
CA ARG A 405 -1.69 25.67 -1.78
C ARG A 405 -1.86 24.72 -0.59
N ASN A 406 -0.77 24.42 0.10
CA ASN A 406 -0.71 23.47 1.21
C ASN A 406 -0.28 24.16 2.51
N ARG A 407 -0.99 25.22 2.91
CA ARG A 407 -0.72 25.93 4.18
C ARG A 407 -1.21 25.09 5.36
N ARG A 408 -0.39 24.13 5.80
CA ARG A 408 -0.74 23.16 6.84
C ARG A 408 0.08 23.37 8.13
N GLY A 409 0.72 22.32 8.65
CA GLY A 409 1.46 22.35 9.91
C GLY A 409 0.55 22.78 11.07
N TRP A 410 1.03 23.72 11.89
CA TRP A 410 0.27 24.17 13.05
C TRP A 410 -0.98 24.99 12.73
N LEU A 411 -1.18 25.41 11.48
CA LEU A 411 -2.37 26.18 11.10
C LEU A 411 -3.60 25.28 10.94
N GLU A 412 -3.42 24.10 10.34
CA GLU A 412 -4.56 23.23 9.97
C GLU A 412 -4.44 21.79 10.51
N ARG A 413 -3.24 21.22 10.65
CA ARG A 413 -3.04 19.78 10.94
C ARG A 413 -2.19 19.52 12.18
N PHE A 414 -2.35 20.35 13.20
CA PHE A 414 -1.62 20.26 14.47
C PHE A 414 -2.05 19.11 15.39
N ARG A 415 -3.12 18.38 15.04
CA ARG A 415 -3.69 17.25 15.81
C ARG A 415 -3.87 16.06 14.88
N VAL A 416 -2.87 15.18 14.81
CA VAL A 416 -2.92 13.98 13.96
C VAL A 416 -3.12 12.76 14.84
N THR A 417 -4.37 12.37 15.05
CA THR A 417 -4.76 11.34 16.03
C THR A 417 -4.71 9.92 15.50
N ASP A 418 -4.60 9.76 14.18
CA ASP A 418 -4.65 8.49 13.44
C ASP A 418 -3.27 7.89 13.15
N ASP A 419 -2.18 8.56 13.56
CA ASP A 419 -0.82 8.11 13.33
C ASP A 419 -0.14 7.63 14.62
N ALA A 420 0.81 6.70 14.49
CA ALA A 420 1.49 6.09 15.62
C ALA A 420 2.32 7.13 16.40
N ILE A 421 2.45 6.95 17.72
CA ILE A 421 3.20 7.86 18.60
C ILE A 421 4.63 8.15 18.12
N VAL A 422 5.25 7.17 17.45
CA VAL A 422 6.62 7.30 16.89
C VAL A 422 6.73 8.35 15.77
N TYR A 423 5.64 8.65 15.06
CA TYR A 423 5.60 9.62 13.96
C TYR A 423 5.16 11.02 14.41
N GLN A 424 4.63 11.16 15.62
CA GLN A 424 4.21 12.46 16.13
C GLN A 424 5.34 13.49 16.23
N PRO A 425 6.60 13.13 16.58
CA PRO A 425 7.73 14.04 16.45
C PRO A 425 7.93 14.55 15.02
N GLU A 426 7.76 13.70 13.99
CA GLU A 426 7.90 14.13 12.58
C GLU A 426 6.84 15.17 12.22
N TRP A 427 5.59 14.97 12.63
CA TRP A 427 4.51 15.95 12.44
C TRP A 427 4.84 17.30 13.09
N ILE A 428 5.35 17.28 14.33
CA ILE A 428 5.71 18.48 15.08
C ILE A 428 6.90 19.20 14.42
N ASP A 429 7.93 18.45 14.03
CA ASP A 429 9.11 18.99 13.35
C ASP A 429 8.73 19.64 12.01
N ASN A 430 7.93 18.96 11.18
CA ASN A 430 7.49 19.51 9.89
C ASN A 430 6.55 20.71 10.05
N ALA A 431 5.71 20.74 11.08
CA ALA A 431 4.92 21.92 11.42
C ALA A 431 5.81 23.10 11.84
N TYR A 432 6.84 22.83 12.64
CA TYR A 432 7.84 23.83 13.01
C TYR A 432 8.62 24.34 11.78
N PHE A 433 9.05 23.46 10.90
CA PHE A 433 9.74 23.83 9.65
C PHE A 433 8.90 24.75 8.76
N GLN A 434 7.61 24.46 8.61
CA GLN A 434 6.69 25.34 7.90
C GLN A 434 6.50 26.70 8.60
N SER A 435 6.51 26.74 9.94
CA SER A 435 6.44 28.00 10.70
C SER A 435 7.66 28.90 10.45
N LEU A 436 8.85 28.31 10.25
CA LEU A 436 10.07 29.06 9.93
C LEU A 436 10.00 29.75 8.57
N TYR A 437 9.34 29.11 7.60
CA TYR A 437 9.11 29.69 6.27
C TYR A 437 8.01 30.75 6.26
N THR A 438 6.87 30.46 6.90
CA THR A 438 5.69 31.34 6.88
C THR A 438 5.80 32.51 7.86
N GLY A 439 6.60 32.37 8.91
CA GLY A 439 6.62 33.29 10.05
C GLY A 439 5.42 33.14 11.00
N GLU A 440 4.53 32.18 10.74
CA GLU A 440 3.31 31.98 11.51
C GLU A 440 3.50 30.90 12.58
N PHE A 441 3.34 31.28 13.85
CA PHE A 441 3.47 30.38 15.00
C PHE A 441 2.24 30.50 15.92
N PRO A 442 1.12 29.81 15.59
CA PRO A 442 -0.05 29.81 16.45
C PRO A 442 0.26 29.05 17.75
N ARG A 443 0.69 29.79 18.78
CA ARG A 443 1.19 29.25 20.07
C ARG A 443 0.25 28.23 20.69
N GLU A 444 -1.05 28.46 20.63
CA GLU A 444 -2.04 27.56 21.21
C GLU A 444 -2.10 26.22 20.47
N ASN A 445 -1.99 26.22 19.14
CA ASN A 445 -1.96 24.99 18.35
C ASN A 445 -0.65 24.22 18.59
N ALA A 446 0.48 24.93 18.61
CA ALA A 446 1.77 24.32 18.95
C ALA A 446 1.73 23.65 20.34
N ARG A 447 1.18 24.33 21.35
CA ARG A 447 0.99 23.78 22.71
C ARG A 447 0.14 22.51 22.68
N ARG A 448 -0.96 22.53 21.95
CA ARG A 448 -1.89 21.39 21.81
C ARG A 448 -1.27 20.20 21.06
N SER A 449 -0.31 20.41 20.17
CA SER A 449 0.40 19.29 19.51
C SER A 449 1.21 18.46 20.52
N PHE A 450 1.83 19.10 21.51
CA PHE A 450 2.55 18.39 22.58
C PHE A 450 1.61 17.76 23.61
N GLU A 451 0.48 18.39 23.91
CA GLU A 451 -0.58 17.80 24.75
C GLU A 451 -1.05 16.45 24.17
N TRP A 452 -1.15 16.35 22.84
CA TRP A 452 -1.59 15.11 22.20
C TRP A 452 -0.61 13.95 22.33
N LEU A 453 0.70 14.21 22.36
CA LEU A 453 1.68 13.17 22.65
C LEU A 453 1.40 12.48 23.99
N LEU A 454 0.99 13.26 25.00
CA LEU A 454 0.69 12.74 26.34
C LEU A 454 -0.62 11.95 26.40
N LEU A 455 -1.55 12.23 25.49
CA LEU A 455 -2.85 11.56 25.43
C LEU A 455 -2.82 10.29 24.58
N GLN A 456 -1.78 10.08 23.77
CA GLN A 456 -1.53 8.84 23.02
C GLN A 456 -0.60 7.84 23.77
N ALA A 457 0.20 8.32 24.72
CA ALA A 457 1.08 7.51 25.57
C ALA A 457 0.33 6.88 26.74
#